data_AF-A0A928URM0-F1
#
_entry.id   AF-A0A928URM0-F1
#
_cell.length_a   1.000
_cell.length_b   1.000
_cell.length_c   1.000
_cell.angle_alpha   90.00
_cell.angle_beta   90.00
_cell.angle_gamma   90.00
#
_symmetry.space_group_name_H-M   'P 1'
#
loop_
_entity.id
_entity.type
_entity.pdbx_description
1 polymer ?
#
loop_
_entity_poly.entity_id
_entity_poly.type
_entity_poly.pdbx_seq_one_letter_code
_entity_poly.pdbx_strand_id
1 'polypeptide(L)' 'LERLHAENPKGGAVITADKQADTGVLVQVMDALRLSGVQNISIAADKPQ' A
#
# COMPACT_ATOMS: atom_id res chain seq x y z
N LEU A 1 -25.45 -16.41 -14.74
CA LEU A 1 -25.18 -15.38 -13.71
C LEU A 1 -24.27 -16.00 -12.67
N GLU A 2 -23.00 -16.21 -13.01
CA GLU A 2 -22.05 -16.84 -12.12
C GLU A 2 -20.74 -16.05 -12.12
N ARG A 3 -20.41 -15.60 -10.90
CA ARG A 3 -19.09 -15.45 -10.29
C ARG A 3 -18.14 -14.49 -11.01
N LEU A 4 -18.08 -13.29 -10.43
CA LEU A 4 -17.00 -12.32 -10.55
C LEU A 4 -15.66 -13.05 -10.32
N HIS A 5 -15.04 -13.47 -11.41
CA HIS A 5 -13.72 -14.07 -11.41
C HIS A 5 -12.67 -13.04 -11.06
N ALA A 6 -11.71 -13.49 -10.24
CA ALA A 6 -10.43 -12.87 -9.94
C ALA A 6 -10.48 -11.63 -9.02
N GLU A 7 -10.69 -11.87 -7.73
CA GLU A 7 -9.93 -11.09 -6.74
C GLU A 7 -8.45 -11.33 -7.04
N ASN A 8 -7.81 -10.35 -7.65
CA ASN A 8 -6.48 -10.43 -8.20
C ASN A 8 -5.48 -10.52 -7.03
N PRO A 9 -4.87 -11.70 -6.73
CA PRO A 9 -3.95 -11.85 -5.60
C PRO A 9 -2.62 -11.11 -5.82
N LYS A 10 -2.47 -10.44 -6.98
CA LYS A 10 -1.36 -9.56 -7.33
C LYS A 10 -1.66 -8.08 -7.08
N GLY A 11 -2.85 -7.73 -6.56
CA GLY A 11 -3.21 -6.36 -6.24
C GLY A 11 -2.21 -5.76 -5.23
N GLY A 12 -1.38 -4.85 -5.70
CA GLY A 12 -0.43 -4.13 -4.85
C GLY A 12 -1.03 -2.86 -4.27
N ALA A 13 -0.41 -2.33 -3.23
CA ALA A 13 -0.72 -1.02 -2.68
C ALA A 13 0.36 0.00 -3.07
N VAL A 14 -0.07 1.22 -3.38
CA VAL A 14 0.84 2.37 -3.53
C VAL A 14 0.62 3.28 -2.34
N ILE A 15 1.69 3.56 -1.61
CA ILE A 15 1.71 4.52 -0.51
C ILE A 15 2.35 5.80 -1.04
N THR A 16 1.59 6.89 -1.08
CA THR A 16 2.15 8.23 -1.32
C THR A 16 2.47 8.87 0.02
N ALA A 17 3.73 9.19 0.26
CA ALA A 17 4.20 9.83 1.48
C ALA A 17 4.93 11.15 1.15
N ASP A 18 4.90 12.13 2.04
CA ASP A 18 5.82 13.27 1.93
C ASP A 18 7.25 12.81 2.30
N LYS A 19 8.28 13.48 1.79
CA LYS A 19 9.66 13.28 2.25
C LYS A 19 9.84 13.51 3.76
N GLN A 20 8.99 14.35 4.34
CA GLN A 20 8.97 14.66 5.77
C GLN A 20 8.03 13.74 6.56
N ALA A 21 7.40 12.75 5.91
CA ALA A 21 6.50 11.83 6.59
C ALA A 21 7.25 11.08 7.71
N ASP A 22 6.61 11.00 8.88
CA ASP A 22 7.14 10.25 10.01
C ASP A 22 7.27 8.77 9.61
N THR A 23 8.49 8.24 9.74
CA THR A 23 8.79 6.84 9.43
C THR A 23 7.93 5.90 10.27
N GLY A 24 7.58 6.27 11.50
CA GLY A 24 6.69 5.47 12.36
C GLY A 24 5.28 5.30 11.78
N VAL A 25 4.74 6.34 11.15
CA VAL A 25 3.42 6.28 10.49
C VAL A 25 3.49 5.41 9.24
N LEU A 26 4.55 5.54 8.44
CA LEU A 26 4.73 4.72 7.24
C LEU A 26 4.79 3.22 7.59
N VAL A 27 5.51 2.86 8.66
CA VAL A 27 5.61 1.46 9.13
C VAL A 27 4.24 0.92 9.55
N GLN A 28 3.44 1.70 10.30
CA GLN A 28 2.10 1.28 10.71
C GLN A 28 1.18 0.98 9.51
N VAL A 29 1.24 1.82 8.46
CA VAL A 29 0.48 1.60 7.23
C VAL A 29 0.98 0.35 6.49
N MET A 30 2.28 0.15 6.40
CA MET A 30 2.86 -1.05 5.78
C MET A 30 2.48 -2.34 6.52
N ASP A 31 2.46 -2.31 7.86
CA ASP A 31 2.06 -3.46 8.66
C ASP A 31 0.59 -3.80 8.49
N ALA A 32 -0.29 -2.79 8.45
CA ALA A 32 -1.72 -2.99 8.16
C ALA A 32 -1.94 -3.63 6.78
N LEU A 33 -1.19 -3.21 5.76
CA LEU A 33 -1.24 -3.78 4.41
C LEU A 33 -0.73 -5.23 4.38
N ARG A 34 0.34 -5.55 5.11
CA ARG A 34 0.83 -6.93 5.22
C ARG A 34 -0.17 -7.84 5.91
N LEU A 35 -0.79 -7.36 6.99
CA LEU A 35 -1.82 -8.11 7.71
C LEU A 35 -3.07 -8.38 6.85
N SER A 36 -3.37 -7.50 5.89
CA SER A 36 -4.45 -7.73 4.92
C SER A 36 -4.05 -8.61 3.72
N GLY A 37 -2.83 -9.14 3.71
CA GLY A 37 -2.32 -10.02 2.65
C GLY A 37 -1.71 -9.28 1.46
N VAL A 38 -1.60 -7.95 1.51
CA VAL A 38 -0.95 -7.16 0.45
C VAL A 38 0.57 -7.22 0.63
N GLN A 39 1.22 -7.99 -0.25
CA GLN A 39 2.68 -8.18 -0.21
C GLN A 39 3.42 -7.23 -1.17
N ASN A 40 2.77 -6.78 -2.23
CA ASN A 40 3.36 -5.89 -3.21
C ASN A 40 3.07 -4.43 -2.85
N ILE A 41 4.00 -3.79 -2.14
CA ILE A 41 3.86 -2.41 -1.65
C ILE A 41 4.89 -1.53 -2.35
N SER A 42 4.43 -0.48 -3.04
CA SER A 42 5.26 0.54 -3.66
C SER A 42 5.12 1.85 -2.90
N ILE A 43 6.23 2.52 -2.58
CA ILE A 43 6.22 3.80 -1.87
C ILE A 43 6.69 4.89 -2.83
N ALA A 44 5.86 5.91 -3.04
CA ALA A 44 6.18 7.11 -3.80
C ALA A 44 6.27 8.30 -2.85
N ALA A 45 7.36 9.06 -2.92
CA ALA A 45 7.48 10.30 -2.18
C ALA A 45 6.97 11.46 -3.02
N ASP A 46 5.94 12.18 -2.58
CA ASP A 46 5.58 13.45 -3.21
C ASP A 46 6.56 14.53 -2.76
N LYS A 47 6.98 15.40 -3.68
CA LYS A 47 7.88 16.49 -3.33
C LYS A 47 7.03 17.58 -2.67
N PRO A 48 7.39 18.07 -1.47
CA PRO A 48 6.80 19.31 -0.98
C PRO A 48 7.11 20.41 -2.02
N GLN A 49 6.07 21.09 -2.50
CA GLN A 49 6.19 22.17 -3.47
C GLN A 49 6.86 23.40 -2.86
#